data_AF-A0A5S3YD38-F1
#
_entry.id   AF-A0A5S3YD38-F1
#
_cell.length_a   1.000
_cell.length_b   1.000
_cell.length_c   1.000
_cell.angle_alpha   90.00
_cell.angle_beta   90.00
_cell.angle_gamma   90.00
#
_symmetry.space_group_name_H-M   'P 1'
#
loop_
_entity.id
_entity.type
_entity.pdbx_description
1 polymer ?
#
loop_
_entity_poly.entity_id
_entity_poly.type
_entity_poly.pdbx_seq_one_letter_code
_entity_poly.pdbx_strand_id
1 'polypeptide(L)'
;YFYRAEELCEALKISEETLLKWQESRIFPKPSYSIQNTIKCSSYLGLYECEEFTDYYPRGGVQWGQDLIKYKVQSSSQAYELFYQQYTQTLERCQQQALYCQDARLSDDLEDQIQTSWQQYLCSKYGTISQNGLIEEIVYIELGRAIVDELTEERTASSINITVRP
;
A
#
# COMPACT_ATOMS: atom_id res chain seq x y z
N TYR A 1 -4.34 -13.64 -2.73
CA TYR A 1 -5.81 -13.71 -2.57
C TYR A 1 -6.26 -12.33 -2.14
N PHE A 2 -7.23 -11.73 -2.82
CA PHE A 2 -7.79 -10.41 -2.49
C PHE A 2 -9.19 -10.60 -1.90
N TYR A 3 -9.64 -9.66 -1.08
CA TYR A 3 -11.02 -9.60 -0.61
C TYR A 3 -11.86 -8.76 -1.56
N ARG A 4 -13.07 -9.21 -1.87
CA ARG A 4 -14.10 -8.30 -2.39
C ARG A 4 -14.55 -7.31 -1.32
N ALA A 5 -15.17 -6.22 -1.72
CA ALA A 5 -15.70 -5.22 -0.79
C ALA A 5 -16.61 -5.86 0.28
N GLU A 6 -17.54 -6.73 -0.13
CA GLU A 6 -18.44 -7.42 0.80
C GLU A 6 -17.69 -8.26 1.84
N GLU A 7 -16.68 -9.02 1.38
CA GLU A 7 -15.89 -9.93 2.22
C GLU A 7 -15.01 -9.17 3.21
N LEU A 8 -14.45 -8.03 2.79
CA LEU A 8 -13.69 -7.13 3.66
C LEU A 8 -14.59 -6.53 4.75
N CYS A 9 -15.77 -6.03 4.35
CA CYS A 9 -16.75 -5.46 5.27
C CYS A 9 -17.23 -6.49 6.29
N GLU A 10 -17.50 -7.73 5.86
CA GLU A 10 -17.88 -8.84 6.75
C GLU A 10 -16.77 -9.14 7.75
N ALA A 11 -15.52 -9.26 7.29
CA ALA A 11 -14.36 -9.53 8.15
C ALA A 11 -14.13 -8.44 9.20
N LEU A 12 -14.40 -7.18 8.85
CA LEU A 12 -14.29 -6.01 9.74
C LEU A 12 -15.55 -5.76 10.58
N LYS A 13 -16.67 -6.43 10.26
CA LYS A 13 -18.00 -6.18 10.84
C LYS A 13 -18.45 -4.72 10.68
N ILE A 14 -18.21 -4.15 9.50
CA ILE A 14 -18.64 -2.79 9.12
C ILE A 14 -19.57 -2.84 7.91
N SER A 15 -20.30 -1.74 7.66
CA SER A 15 -21.04 -1.56 6.41
C SER A 15 -20.15 -1.04 5.28
N GLU A 16 -20.55 -1.27 4.04
CA GLU A 16 -19.91 -0.67 2.86
C GLU A 16 -19.93 0.87 2.91
N GLU A 17 -21.01 1.46 3.45
CA GLU A 17 -21.09 2.91 3.68
C GLU A 17 -19.99 3.40 4.63
N THR A 18 -19.67 2.62 5.67
CA THR A 18 -18.58 2.95 6.60
C THR A 18 -17.23 2.87 5.90
N LEU A 19 -17.00 1.82 5.10
CA LEU A 19 -15.78 1.67 4.31
C LEU A 19 -15.61 2.84 3.34
N LEU A 20 -16.67 3.20 2.60
CA LEU A 20 -16.67 4.34 1.68
C LEU A 20 -16.32 5.64 2.42
N LYS A 21 -16.97 5.89 3.56
CA LYS A 21 -16.69 7.09 4.37
C LYS A 21 -15.23 7.12 4.85
N TRP A 22 -14.65 5.98 5.25
CA TRP A 22 -13.24 5.93 5.60
C TRP A 22 -12.32 6.24 4.43
N GLN A 23 -12.65 5.78 3.22
CA GLN A 23 -11.88 6.07 2.01
C GLN A 23 -11.97 7.54 1.59
N GLU A 24 -13.18 8.11 1.59
CA GLU A 24 -13.42 9.54 1.33
C GLU A 24 -12.70 10.43 2.36
N SER A 25 -12.66 9.98 3.61
CA SER A 25 -11.96 10.66 4.70
C SER A 25 -10.45 10.40 4.72
N ARG A 26 -9.89 9.67 3.75
CA ARG A 26 -8.47 9.31 3.68
C ARG A 26 -7.95 8.63 4.95
N ILE A 27 -8.73 7.68 5.47
CA ILE A 27 -8.40 6.84 6.63
C ILE A 27 -8.06 5.41 6.16
N PHE A 28 -8.76 4.95 5.12
CA PHE A 28 -8.61 3.61 4.58
C PHE A 28 -8.20 3.66 3.09
N PRO A 29 -7.34 2.75 2.61
CA PRO A 29 -6.91 2.75 1.22
C PRO A 29 -8.04 2.40 0.24
N LYS A 30 -7.91 2.90 -0.99
CA LYS A 30 -8.74 2.50 -2.13
C LYS A 30 -8.52 1.02 -2.50
N PRO A 31 -9.41 0.39 -3.29
CA PRO A 31 -9.16 -0.95 -3.82
C PRO A 31 -7.90 -0.97 -4.70
N SER A 32 -7.19 -2.09 -4.70
CA SER A 32 -6.00 -2.28 -5.56
C SER A 32 -6.38 -2.59 -7.00
N TYR A 33 -7.51 -3.27 -7.19
CA TYR A 33 -8.09 -3.54 -8.49
C TYR A 33 -9.58 -3.27 -8.45
N SER A 34 -10.12 -2.73 -9.54
CA SER A 34 -11.54 -2.60 -9.77
C SER A 34 -11.84 -3.19 -11.14
N ILE A 35 -12.75 -4.16 -11.20
CA ILE A 35 -13.18 -4.79 -12.44
C ILE A 35 -14.50 -4.16 -12.84
N GLN A 36 -14.55 -3.56 -14.03
CA GLN A 36 -15.78 -3.08 -14.65
C GLN A 36 -16.24 -4.12 -15.69
N ASN A 37 -17.41 -4.71 -15.45
CA ASN A 37 -18.07 -5.62 -16.38
C ASN A 37 -19.25 -4.92 -17.04
N THR A 38 -19.31 -4.95 -18.37
CA THR A 38 -20.50 -4.53 -19.12
C THR A 38 -21.24 -5.76 -19.59
N ILE A 39 -22.46 -5.96 -19.08
CA ILE A 39 -23.31 -7.10 -19.43
C ILE A 39 -24.39 -6.60 -20.37
N LYS A 40 -24.44 -7.17 -21.57
CA LYS A 40 -25.48 -6.91 -22.56
C LYS A 40 -26.26 -8.19 -22.84
N CYS A 41 -27.58 -8.11 -22.79
CA CYS A 41 -28.49 -9.23 -23.03
C CYS A 41 -29.58 -8.83 -24.01
N SER A 42 -29.85 -9.69 -24.98
CA SER A 42 -30.98 -9.54 -25.91
C SER A 42 -32.01 -10.62 -25.59
N SER A 43 -33.23 -10.21 -25.25
CA SER A 43 -34.35 -11.11 -24.99
C SER A 43 -35.54 -10.77 -25.88
N TYR A 44 -36.56 -11.62 -25.87
CA TYR A 44 -37.85 -11.30 -26.52
C TYR A 44 -38.44 -9.97 -26.01
N LEU A 45 -38.16 -9.59 -24.77
CA LEU A 45 -38.65 -8.36 -24.14
C LEU A 45 -37.78 -7.13 -24.42
N GLY A 46 -36.68 -7.29 -25.17
CA GLY A 46 -35.79 -6.19 -25.57
C GLY A 46 -34.35 -6.37 -25.11
N LEU A 47 -33.59 -5.29 -25.26
CA LEU A 47 -32.19 -5.18 -24.89
C LEU A 47 -32.07 -4.76 -23.43
N TYR A 48 -31.21 -5.46 -22.70
CA TYR A 48 -30.77 -5.13 -21.35
C TYR A 48 -29.28 -4.85 -21.37
N GLU A 49 -28.86 -3.79 -20.72
CA GLU A 49 -27.46 -3.43 -20.53
C GLU A 49 -27.25 -2.98 -19.08
N CYS A 50 -26.26 -3.54 -18.41
CA CYS A 50 -25.84 -3.08 -17.10
C CYS A 50 -24.31 -3.06 -16.99
N GLU A 51 -23.83 -2.20 -16.09
CA GLU A 51 -22.44 -2.15 -15.67
C GLU A 51 -22.33 -2.62 -14.22
N GLU A 52 -21.39 -3.52 -13.95
CA GLU A 52 -21.08 -4.02 -12.63
C GLU A 52 -19.63 -3.69 -12.29
N PHE A 53 -19.40 -3.16 -11.09
CA PHE A 53 -18.06 -2.92 -10.56
C PHE A 53 -17.77 -3.91 -9.44
N THR A 54 -16.59 -4.52 -9.47
CA THR A 54 -16.11 -5.40 -8.39
C THR A 54 -14.75 -4.93 -7.92
N ASP A 55 -14.70 -4.48 -6.67
CA ASP A 55 -13.51 -3.95 -6.03
C ASP A 55 -12.77 -5.02 -5.22
N TYR A 56 -11.44 -5.03 -5.34
CA TYR A 56 -10.57 -6.00 -4.70
C TYR A 56 -9.52 -5.33 -3.80
N TYR A 57 -9.49 -5.78 -2.55
CA TYR A 57 -8.66 -5.24 -1.48
C TYR A 57 -7.59 -6.24 -1.05
N PRO A 58 -6.37 -5.77 -0.75
CA PRO A 58 -5.29 -6.63 -0.29
C PRO A 58 -5.59 -7.12 1.14
N ARG A 59 -5.08 -8.30 1.52
CA ARG A 59 -5.44 -8.95 2.81
C ARG A 59 -5.09 -8.11 4.04
N GLY A 60 -4.02 -7.34 3.96
CA GLY A 60 -3.58 -6.39 4.97
C GLY A 60 -4.61 -5.30 5.27
N GLY A 61 -5.57 -5.07 4.36
CA GLY A 61 -6.72 -4.19 4.62
C GLY A 61 -7.56 -4.64 5.82
N VAL A 62 -7.65 -5.95 6.09
CA VAL A 62 -8.33 -6.46 7.30
C VAL A 62 -7.57 -6.06 8.55
N GLN A 63 -6.24 -6.27 8.57
CA GLN A 63 -5.41 -5.89 9.71
C GLN A 63 -5.47 -4.37 9.96
N TRP A 64 -5.33 -3.57 8.90
CA TRP A 64 -5.45 -2.11 9.00
C TRP A 64 -6.81 -1.69 9.54
N GLY A 65 -7.91 -2.24 9.01
CA GLY A 65 -9.25 -1.94 9.48
C GLY A 65 -9.48 -2.32 10.94
N GLN A 66 -8.95 -3.47 11.38
CA GLN A 66 -9.01 -3.88 12.78
C GLN A 66 -8.24 -2.91 13.69
N ASP A 67 -7.08 -2.43 13.26
CA ASP A 67 -6.31 -1.44 14.01
C ASP A 67 -7.08 -0.11 14.12
N LEU A 68 -7.68 0.37 13.03
CA LEU A 68 -8.51 1.59 13.05
C LEU A 68 -9.66 1.48 14.08
N ILE A 69 -10.34 0.32 14.12
CA ILE A 69 -11.42 0.06 15.08
C ILE A 69 -10.87 0.02 16.51
N LYS A 70 -9.79 -0.72 16.73
CA LYS A 70 -9.13 -0.90 18.04
C LYS A 70 -8.71 0.44 18.64
N TYR A 71 -8.10 1.29 17.83
CA TYR A 71 -7.60 2.61 18.25
C TYR A 71 -8.64 3.73 18.10
N LYS A 72 -9.86 3.41 17.67
CA LYS A 72 -10.98 4.36 17.49
C LYS A 72 -10.59 5.56 16.62
N VAL A 73 -9.92 5.31 15.50
CA VAL A 73 -9.47 6.34 14.56
C VAL A 73 -10.68 7.01 13.91
N GLN A 74 -10.72 8.35 13.95
CA GLN A 74 -11.82 9.16 13.42
C GLN A 74 -11.39 10.20 12.38
N SER A 75 -10.09 10.43 12.21
CA SER A 75 -9.55 11.42 11.27
C SER A 75 -8.38 10.87 10.45
N SER A 76 -8.12 11.51 9.30
CA SER A 76 -6.95 11.19 8.47
C SER A 76 -5.63 11.42 9.21
N SER A 77 -5.55 12.41 10.10
CA SER A 77 -4.35 12.66 10.90
C SER A 77 -4.05 11.51 11.86
N GLN A 78 -5.07 11.00 12.57
CA GLN A 78 -4.91 9.85 13.46
C GLN A 78 -4.54 8.57 12.69
N ALA A 79 -5.12 8.39 11.50
CA ALA A 79 -4.76 7.27 10.61
C ALA A 79 -3.30 7.37 10.17
N TYR A 80 -2.85 8.58 9.78
CA TYR A 80 -1.47 8.83 9.41
C TYR A 80 -0.50 8.60 10.58
N GLU A 81 -0.81 9.10 11.78
CA GLU A 81 0.01 8.88 12.98
C GLU A 81 0.17 7.39 13.29
N LEU A 82 -0.91 6.61 13.15
CA LEU A 82 -0.87 5.16 13.33
C LEU A 82 -0.01 4.48 12.24
N PHE A 83 -0.15 4.89 10.98
CA PHE A 83 0.67 4.40 9.87
C PHE A 83 2.15 4.71 10.11
N TYR A 84 2.46 5.95 10.49
CA TYR A 84 3.79 6.43 10.80
C TYR A 84 4.44 5.58 11.90
N GLN A 85 3.73 5.34 13.00
CA GLN A 85 4.23 4.51 14.10
C GLN A 85 4.50 3.06 13.66
N GLN A 86 3.61 2.44 12.89
CA GLN A 86 3.84 1.07 12.41
C GLN A 86 5.02 1.00 11.42
N TYR A 87 5.16 2.01 10.57
CA TYR A 87 6.26 2.11 9.62
C TYR A 87 7.60 2.22 10.35
N THR A 88 7.75 3.19 11.26
CA THR A 88 9.01 3.41 11.99
C THR A 88 9.40 2.23 12.86
N GLN A 89 8.44 1.63 13.58
CA GLN A 89 8.70 0.41 14.35
C GLN A 89 9.19 -0.75 13.48
N THR A 90 8.64 -0.89 12.27
CA THR A 90 9.10 -1.92 11.34
C THR A 90 10.51 -1.63 10.84
N LEU A 91 10.80 -0.37 10.50
CA LEU A 91 12.12 0.05 10.05
C LEU A 91 13.18 -0.17 11.14
N GLU A 92 12.88 0.21 12.39
CA GLU A 92 13.75 -0.04 13.55
C GLU A 92 14.03 -1.55 13.74
N ARG A 93 13.00 -2.40 13.59
CA ARG A 93 13.17 -3.86 13.67
C ARG A 93 14.08 -4.38 12.56
N CYS A 94 13.98 -3.86 11.33
CA CYS A 94 14.90 -4.21 10.24
C CYS A 94 16.34 -3.82 10.58
N GLN A 95 16.55 -2.59 11.09
CA GLN A 95 17.88 -2.10 11.47
C GLN A 95 18.50 -2.95 12.59
N GLN A 96 17.70 -3.37 13.58
CA GLN A 96 18.15 -4.30 14.63
C GLN A 96 18.58 -5.67 14.09
N GLN A 97 18.06 -6.07 12.93
CA GLN A 97 18.46 -7.29 12.21
C GLN A 97 19.63 -7.06 11.24
N ALA A 98 20.33 -5.92 11.36
CA ALA A 98 21.39 -5.48 10.45
C ALA A 98 20.94 -5.32 8.98
N LEU A 99 19.64 -5.08 8.75
CA LEU A 99 19.11 -4.67 7.45
C LEU A 99 19.00 -3.14 7.44
N TYR A 100 20.02 -2.47 6.91
CA TYR A 100 20.09 -1.02 6.77
C TYR A 100 20.81 -0.63 5.48
N CYS A 101 20.68 0.64 5.09
CA CYS A 101 21.30 1.28 3.94
C CYS A 101 21.69 2.72 4.28
N GLN A 102 22.54 3.34 3.47
CA GLN A 102 22.97 4.74 3.63
C GLN A 102 22.04 5.74 2.92
N ASP A 103 20.91 5.29 2.38
CA ASP A 103 19.94 6.11 1.68
C ASP A 103 19.29 7.16 2.61
N ALA A 104 19.46 8.45 2.28
CA ALA A 104 18.93 9.58 3.04
C ALA A 104 17.40 9.50 3.23
N ARG A 105 16.65 8.88 2.31
CA ARG A 105 15.19 8.67 2.41
C ARG A 105 14.79 7.81 3.61
N LEU A 106 15.72 7.01 4.14
CA LEU A 106 15.49 6.12 5.28
C LEU A 106 16.26 6.58 6.53
N SER A 107 16.83 7.78 6.50
CA SER A 107 17.49 8.45 7.63
C SER A 107 17.04 9.91 7.76
N ASP A 108 17.71 10.84 7.08
CA ASP A 108 17.51 12.28 7.25
C ASP A 108 16.17 12.78 6.69
N ASP A 109 15.72 12.20 5.57
CA ASP A 109 14.48 12.57 4.86
C ASP A 109 13.32 11.60 5.18
N LEU A 110 13.40 10.87 6.29
CA LEU A 110 12.47 9.79 6.63
C LEU A 110 11.01 10.27 6.72
N GLU A 111 10.76 11.46 7.25
CA GLU A 111 9.40 11.99 7.40
C GLU A 111 8.73 12.21 6.04
N ASP A 112 9.45 12.80 5.08
CA ASP A 112 8.96 13.03 3.72
C ASP A 112 8.73 11.71 2.97
N GLN A 113 9.62 10.73 3.21
CA GLN A 113 9.46 9.38 2.67
C GLN A 113 8.19 8.72 3.21
N ILE A 114 7.97 8.71 4.53
CA ILE A 114 6.77 8.11 5.14
C ILE A 114 5.51 8.81 4.66
N GLN A 115 5.52 10.14 4.55
CA GLN A 115 4.40 10.90 4.01
C GLN A 115 4.09 10.50 2.56
N THR A 116 5.13 10.29 1.75
CA THR A 116 5.00 9.81 0.37
C THR A 116 4.41 8.39 0.33
N SER A 117 4.93 7.49 1.17
CA SER A 117 4.45 6.10 1.28
C SER A 117 3.00 6.05 1.76
N TRP A 118 2.58 6.95 2.66
CA TRP A 118 1.18 7.07 3.08
C TRP A 118 0.26 7.43 1.92
N GLN A 119 0.61 8.41 1.09
CA GLN A 119 -0.20 8.77 -0.08
C GLN A 119 -0.29 7.61 -1.08
N GLN A 120 0.83 6.89 -1.28
CA GLN A 120 0.87 5.72 -2.16
C GLN A 120 0.07 4.53 -1.59
N TYR A 121 0.07 4.37 -0.27
CA TYR A 121 -0.73 3.38 0.44
C TYR A 121 -2.22 3.66 0.29
N LEU A 122 -2.66 4.91 0.49
CA LEU A 122 -4.06 5.31 0.28
C LEU A 122 -4.54 5.06 -1.16
N CYS A 123 -3.66 5.21 -2.14
CA CYS A 123 -3.92 4.88 -3.55
C CYS A 123 -3.79 3.38 -3.87
N SER A 124 -3.58 2.54 -2.86
CA SER A 124 -3.47 1.08 -3.00
C SER A 124 -2.29 0.59 -3.84
N LYS A 125 -1.26 1.42 -4.07
CA LYS A 125 -0.08 1.05 -4.84
C LYS A 125 0.54 -0.25 -4.30
N TYR A 126 0.75 -0.30 -2.99
CA TYR A 126 1.39 -1.46 -2.35
C TYR A 126 0.54 -2.71 -2.37
N GLY A 127 -0.79 -2.59 -2.47
CA GLY A 127 -1.63 -3.77 -2.67
C GLY A 127 -1.37 -4.49 -4.00
N THR A 128 -0.77 -3.82 -4.98
CA THR A 128 -0.39 -4.42 -6.29
C THR A 128 1.03 -4.98 -6.34
N ILE A 129 1.94 -4.52 -5.46
CA ILE A 129 3.37 -4.87 -5.50
C ILE A 129 3.87 -5.62 -4.25
N SER A 130 3.01 -5.83 -3.27
CA SER A 130 3.31 -6.64 -2.08
C SER A 130 2.44 -7.90 -2.06
N GLN A 131 2.77 -8.83 -1.16
CA GLN A 131 2.01 -10.08 -1.04
C GLN A 131 0.64 -9.87 -0.38
N ASN A 132 0.56 -8.96 0.60
CA ASN A 132 -0.63 -8.77 1.41
C ASN A 132 -1.05 -7.30 1.55
N GLY A 133 -0.23 -6.32 1.19
CA GLY A 133 -0.53 -4.90 1.40
C GLY A 133 -0.37 -4.46 2.84
N LEU A 134 0.46 -5.16 3.62
CA LEU A 134 0.75 -4.78 5.01
C LEU A 134 1.74 -3.60 5.05
N ILE A 135 1.63 -2.75 6.07
CA ILE A 135 2.57 -1.64 6.28
C ILE A 135 4.01 -2.16 6.42
N GLU A 136 4.18 -3.32 7.06
CA GLU A 136 5.51 -3.95 7.17
C GLU A 136 6.11 -4.30 5.80
N GLU A 137 5.29 -4.79 4.86
CA GLU A 137 5.73 -5.15 3.51
C GLU A 137 6.09 -3.90 2.69
N ILE A 138 5.47 -2.75 2.97
CA ILE A 138 5.85 -1.46 2.38
C ILE A 138 7.28 -1.13 2.75
N VAL A 139 7.61 -1.22 4.06
CA VAL A 139 8.96 -0.97 4.56
C VAL A 139 9.96 -1.93 3.92
N TYR A 140 9.63 -3.22 3.80
CA TYR A 140 10.52 -4.20 3.17
C TYR A 140 10.79 -3.90 1.69
N ILE A 141 9.76 -3.48 0.94
CA ILE A 141 9.92 -3.12 -0.47
C ILE A 141 10.81 -1.90 -0.62
N GLU A 142 10.59 -0.87 0.19
CA GLU A 142 11.33 0.38 0.12
C GLU A 142 12.78 0.22 0.58
N LEU A 143 13.00 -0.44 1.72
CA LEU A 143 14.34 -0.76 2.21
C LEU A 143 15.08 -1.69 1.25
N GLY A 144 14.41 -2.73 0.74
CA GLY A 144 15.00 -3.65 -0.23
C GLY A 144 15.41 -2.94 -1.51
N ARG A 145 14.58 -2.00 -2.00
CA ARG A 145 14.94 -1.16 -3.14
C ARG A 145 16.15 -0.28 -2.84
N ALA A 146 16.17 0.40 -1.69
CA ALA A 146 17.29 1.26 -1.30
C ALA A 146 18.61 0.48 -1.21
N ILE A 147 18.59 -0.71 -0.61
CA ILE A 147 19.77 -1.60 -0.55
C ILE A 147 20.23 -2.03 -1.94
N VAL A 148 19.30 -2.39 -2.83
CA VAL A 148 19.64 -2.77 -4.22
C VAL A 148 20.23 -1.59 -4.98
N ASP A 149 19.64 -0.40 -4.84
CA ASP A 149 20.11 0.84 -5.47
C ASP A 149 21.54 1.16 -4.97
N GLU A 150 21.79 1.14 -3.65
CA GLU A 150 23.12 1.36 -3.05
C GLU A 150 24.16 0.35 -3.57
N LEU A 151 23.86 -0.96 -3.51
CA LEU A 151 24.77 -2.00 -4.00
C LEU A 151 25.04 -1.89 -5.52
N THR A 152 24.07 -1.43 -6.29
CA THR A 152 24.21 -1.28 -7.75
C THR A 152 24.97 -0.02 -8.11
N GLU A 153 24.75 1.09 -7.40
CA GLU A 153 25.52 2.31 -7.53
C GLU A 153 27.00 2.08 -7.18
N GLU A 154 27.29 1.42 -6.05
CA GLU A 154 28.66 1.06 -5.66
C GLU A 154 29.36 0.22 -6.73
N ARG A 155 28.63 -0.75 -7.30
CA ARG A 155 29.17 -1.64 -8.35
C ARG A 155 29.31 -0.95 -9.70
N THR A 156 28.47 0.01 -10.02
CA THR A 156 28.53 0.75 -11.31
C THR A 156 29.56 1.88 -11.25
N ALA A 157 29.69 2.57 -10.12
CA ALA A 157 30.67 3.63 -9.91
C ALA A 157 32.11 3.08 -9.86
N SER A 158 32.31 1.88 -9.30
CA SER A 158 33.64 1.26 -9.16
C SER A 158 34.12 0.52 -10.41
N SER A 159 33.27 0.27 -11.41
CA SER A 159 33.59 -0.61 -12.54
C SER A 159 33.86 0.09 -13.87
N ILE A 160 33.88 1.43 -13.91
CA ILE A 160 34.23 2.16 -15.13
C ILE A 160 35.44 3.07 -14.90
N ASN A 161 36.64 2.49 -14.96
CA ASN A 161 37.83 3.26 -15.33
C ASN A 161 37.73 3.60 -16.83
N ILE A 162 37.27 4.81 -17.17
CA ILE A 162 37.15 5.31 -18.55
C ILE A 162 38.53 5.67 -19.15
N THR A 163 39.63 5.39 -18.47
CA THR A 163 40.99 5.83 -18.85
C THR A 163 41.70 5.00 -19.92
N VAL A 164 40.99 4.16 -20.69
CA VAL A 164 41.58 3.57 -21.90
C VAL A 164 40.54 3.59 -23.04
N ARG A 165 40.56 4.68 -23.82
CA ARG A 165 40.18 4.62 -25.24
C ARG A 165 41.47 4.78 -26.07
N PRO A 166 41.75 3.87 -27.01
CA PRO A 166 42.87 3.98 -27.94
C PRO A 166 42.69 5.13 -28.94
#